data_AF-A0A9P0JUW8-F1
#
_entry.id   AF-A0A9P0JUW8-F1
#
_cell.length_a   1.000
_cell.length_b   1.000
_cell.length_c   1.000
_cell.angle_alpha   90.00
_cell.angle_beta   90.00
_cell.angle_gamma   90.00
#
_symmetry.space_group_name_H-M   'P 1'
#
loop_
_entity.id
_entity.type
_entity.pdbx_description
1 polymer ?
#
loop_
_entity_poly.entity_id
_entity_poly.type
_entity_poly.pdbx_seq_one_letter_code
_entity_poly.pdbx_strand_id
1 'polypeptide(L)'
;MADDDVLVISTAAFIVIAGLSKRKKKKRWWTTKIYRNRLVTRGKLFLNDLMQEDGAHFRNFTRMSSEDFFYLLESIRDKITRSDTHFRKAITAEERLAITLRYLATGDSFSSLQYLFNVSKQVISKFVPEVCKEIINTLSQHVKVPSTTDEWLKIAEKFNETWNFPHCLGALDRKHIPLQCPINSGSIYYNYKSNFSIVLMALVDGDYNFIFVDVGCQGGVSDGGVFKNCQLYKDMEKNILKFPGCSPLPGRNKEMPYIFVADEAFALTENIMKPYSGRHRKGSKERIFNYRLSRARRIVENAFGIISAVFRVLRKPMLLEPETAKVVVMATICLHNFLRKSHSSRNIYTPDGTFDKEKNGKIIPGSWREGNGDKSSLAPLENVPRKSSISAQNIRAEFTDYFCSHGSVPWQNDYA
;
A
#
# COMPACT_ATOMS: atom_id res chain seq x y z
N MET A 1 -55.98 9.23 7.93
CA MET A 1 -54.53 9.44 7.79
C MET A 1 -54.27 10.85 8.27
N ALA A 2 -53.36 11.02 9.22
CA ALA A 2 -53.10 12.32 9.83
C ALA A 2 -52.44 13.25 8.80
N ASP A 3 -52.73 14.55 8.86
CA ASP A 3 -52.19 15.57 7.94
C ASP A 3 -50.65 15.56 7.86
N ASP A 4 -49.98 15.13 8.94
CA ASP A 4 -48.52 14.97 8.99
C ASP A 4 -48.00 13.88 8.06
N ASP A 5 -48.73 12.77 7.88
CA ASP A 5 -48.31 11.69 6.98
C ASP A 5 -48.36 12.15 5.51
N VAL A 6 -49.35 12.99 5.17
CA VAL A 6 -49.51 13.57 3.84
C VAL A 6 -48.40 14.60 3.55
N LEU A 7 -47.99 15.37 4.55
CA LEU A 7 -46.88 16.32 4.45
C LEU A 7 -45.53 15.61 4.23
N VAL A 8 -45.28 14.52 4.95
CA VAL A 8 -44.06 13.72 4.80
C VAL A 8 -44.00 13.04 3.43
N ILE A 9 -45.11 12.48 2.96
CA ILE A 9 -45.18 11.84 1.64
C ILE A 9 -45.01 12.88 0.52
N SER A 10 -45.65 14.04 0.63
CA SER A 10 -45.56 15.10 -0.38
C SER A 10 -44.17 15.74 -0.45
N THR A 11 -43.50 15.95 0.68
CA THR A 11 -42.11 16.43 0.72
C THR A 11 -41.13 15.40 0.18
N ALA A 12 -41.28 14.12 0.52
CA ALA A 12 -40.47 13.04 -0.05
C ALA A 12 -40.67 12.93 -1.58
N ALA A 13 -41.91 13.02 -2.05
CA ALA A 13 -42.22 13.03 -3.48
C ALA A 13 -41.61 14.25 -4.18
N PHE A 14 -41.68 15.44 -3.58
CA PHE A 14 -41.06 16.65 -4.13
C PHE A 14 -39.54 16.54 -4.23
N ILE A 15 -38.87 15.98 -3.22
CA ILE A 15 -37.41 15.76 -3.24
C ILE A 15 -37.03 14.76 -4.35
N VAL A 16 -37.80 13.68 -4.52
CA VAL A 16 -37.59 12.70 -5.59
C VAL A 16 -37.81 13.34 -6.97
N ILE A 17 -38.90 14.09 -7.15
CA ILE A 17 -39.21 14.79 -8.41
C ILE A 17 -38.16 15.86 -8.72
N ALA A 18 -37.73 16.65 -7.73
CA ALA A 18 -36.68 17.65 -7.89
C ALA A 18 -35.31 17.02 -8.19
N GLY A 19 -35.02 15.85 -7.59
CA GLY A 19 -33.83 15.06 -7.87
C GLY A 19 -33.82 14.48 -9.29
N LEU A 20 -34.97 13.99 -9.76
CA LEU A 20 -35.17 13.48 -11.13
C LEU A 20 -35.22 14.61 -12.18
N SER A 21 -35.63 15.82 -11.79
CA SER A 21 -35.76 17.01 -12.63
C SER A 21 -34.49 17.87 -12.69
N LYS A 22 -33.31 17.31 -12.35
CA LYS A 22 -32.03 17.93 -12.71
C LYS A 22 -31.88 17.96 -14.23
N ARG A 23 -32.44 19.00 -14.86
CA ARG A 23 -32.27 19.30 -16.29
C ARG A 23 -30.79 19.26 -16.62
N LYS A 24 -30.36 18.30 -17.44
CA LYS A 24 -29.00 18.28 -18.00
C LYS A 24 -28.79 19.60 -18.74
N LYS A 25 -27.93 20.47 -18.20
CA LYS A 25 -27.56 21.72 -18.87
C LYS A 25 -27.11 21.39 -20.30
N LYS A 26 -27.79 21.94 -21.31
CA LYS A 26 -27.36 21.82 -22.70
C LYS A 26 -25.95 22.39 -22.80
N LYS A 27 -25.01 21.58 -23.27
CA LYS A 27 -23.62 22.01 -23.41
C LYS A 27 -23.53 23.07 -24.51
N ARG A 28 -22.92 24.21 -24.21
CA ARG A 28 -22.67 25.28 -25.21
C ARG A 28 -21.80 24.79 -26.38
N TRP A 29 -20.91 23.83 -26.13
CA TRP A 29 -20.04 23.22 -27.12
C TRP A 29 -19.95 21.71 -26.88
N TRP A 30 -19.97 20.91 -27.94
CA TRP A 30 -19.76 19.46 -27.84
C TRP A 30 -18.30 19.12 -27.45
N THR A 31 -17.33 19.80 -28.06
CA THR A 31 -15.90 19.74 -27.70
C THR A 31 -15.21 21.08 -27.96
N THR A 32 -14.21 21.43 -27.13
CA THR A 32 -13.40 22.66 -27.28
C THR A 32 -12.29 22.45 -28.31
N LYS A 33 -11.78 23.53 -28.91
CA LYS A 33 -10.75 23.48 -29.97
C LYS A 33 -9.49 22.72 -29.53
N ILE A 34 -9.08 22.85 -28.27
CA ILE A 34 -7.89 22.19 -27.69
C ILE A 34 -7.95 20.66 -27.87
N TYR A 35 -9.14 20.05 -27.78
CA TYR A 35 -9.28 18.59 -27.90
C TYR A 35 -9.60 18.11 -29.33
N ARG A 36 -9.90 19.02 -30.27
CA ARG A 36 -10.22 18.64 -31.66
C ARG A 36 -8.99 18.13 -32.41
N ASN A 37 -7.83 18.71 -32.13
CA ASN A 37 -6.59 18.40 -32.85
C ASN A 37 -5.75 17.30 -32.18
N ARG A 38 -6.31 16.54 -31.23
CA ARG A 38 -5.57 15.57 -30.39
C ARG A 38 -4.64 14.63 -31.16
N LEU A 39 -5.06 14.17 -32.34
CA LEU A 39 -4.28 13.25 -33.19
C LEU A 39 -3.01 13.88 -33.79
N VAL A 40 -2.98 15.22 -33.88
CA VAL A 40 -1.87 16.01 -34.42
C VAL A 40 -1.16 16.78 -33.28
N THR A 41 -1.62 16.63 -32.04
CA THR A 41 -1.08 17.40 -30.91
C THR A 41 0.09 16.66 -30.25
N ARG A 42 1.03 17.46 -29.73
CA ARG A 42 2.28 17.06 -29.08
C ARG A 42 2.17 15.93 -28.05
N GLY A 43 1.06 15.82 -27.33
CA GLY A 43 0.89 14.79 -26.28
C GLY A 43 0.79 13.35 -26.80
N LYS A 44 0.15 13.13 -27.95
CA LYS A 44 0.08 11.79 -28.57
C LYS A 44 1.39 11.43 -29.26
N LEU A 45 1.99 12.41 -29.96
CA LEU A 45 3.31 12.26 -30.58
C LEU A 45 4.37 11.93 -29.53
N PHE A 46 4.39 12.65 -28.41
CA PHE A 46 5.30 12.38 -27.29
C PHE A 46 5.17 10.96 -26.75
N LEU A 47 3.95 10.43 -26.58
CA LEU A 47 3.78 9.05 -26.13
C LEU A 47 4.30 8.04 -27.16
N ASN A 48 4.09 8.30 -28.45
CA ASN A 48 4.62 7.44 -29.51
C ASN A 48 6.15 7.46 -29.52
N ASP A 49 6.76 8.65 -29.47
CA ASP A 49 8.22 8.82 -29.44
C ASP A 49 8.81 8.12 -28.20
N LEU A 50 8.19 8.32 -27.04
CA LEU A 50 8.58 7.69 -25.78
C LEU A 50 8.47 6.16 -25.83
N MET A 51 7.50 5.62 -26.56
CA MET A 51 7.30 4.17 -26.70
C MET A 51 8.24 3.54 -27.75
N GLN A 52 8.80 4.34 -28.66
CA GLN A 52 9.79 3.88 -29.64
C GLN A 52 11.21 3.86 -29.05
N GLU A 53 11.52 4.79 -28.15
CA GLU A 53 12.80 4.84 -27.44
C GLU A 53 12.70 4.11 -26.09
N ASP A 54 13.02 2.81 -26.07
CA ASP A 54 13.22 2.09 -24.80
C ASP A 54 14.48 2.60 -24.10
N GLY A 55 14.29 3.60 -23.24
CA GLY A 55 15.38 4.30 -22.57
C GLY A 55 15.01 4.85 -21.21
N ALA A 56 15.93 5.64 -20.64
CA ALA A 56 15.77 6.24 -19.32
C ALA A 56 14.48 7.09 -19.20
N HIS A 57 14.05 7.73 -20.29
CA HIS A 57 12.82 8.52 -20.34
C HIS A 57 11.57 7.66 -20.17
N PHE A 58 11.47 6.54 -20.90
CA PHE A 58 10.35 5.61 -20.76
C PHE A 58 10.26 5.08 -19.32
N ARG A 59 11.38 4.60 -18.78
CA ARG A 59 11.47 4.09 -17.41
C ARG A 59 11.10 5.15 -16.37
N ASN A 60 11.52 6.40 -16.56
CA ASN A 60 11.12 7.50 -15.67
C ASN A 60 9.61 7.76 -15.73
N PHE A 61 9.02 7.64 -16.92
CA PHE A 61 7.62 7.93 -17.16
C PHE A 61 6.68 6.83 -16.62
N THR A 62 6.97 5.56 -16.89
CA THR A 62 6.13 4.40 -16.55
C THR A 62 6.54 3.71 -15.24
N ARG A 63 7.77 3.91 -14.77
CA ARG A 63 8.41 3.21 -13.63
C ARG A 63 8.66 1.72 -13.85
N MET A 64 8.68 1.27 -15.10
CA MET A 64 8.92 -0.14 -15.49
C MET A 64 9.66 -0.23 -16.82
N SER A 65 10.13 -1.43 -17.17
CA SER A 65 10.68 -1.75 -18.49
C SER A 65 9.60 -1.70 -19.58
N SER A 66 10.01 -1.53 -20.84
CA SER A 66 9.12 -1.62 -22.00
C SER A 66 8.44 -2.98 -22.07
N GLU A 67 9.18 -4.05 -21.83
CA GLU A 67 8.70 -5.44 -21.79
C GLU A 67 7.55 -5.63 -20.80
N ASP A 68 7.72 -5.19 -19.55
CA ASP A 68 6.68 -5.32 -18.53
C ASP A 68 5.47 -4.43 -18.81
N PHE A 69 5.71 -3.26 -19.41
CA PHE A 69 4.62 -2.40 -19.86
C PHE A 69 3.76 -3.08 -20.93
N PHE A 70 4.38 -3.66 -21.96
CA PHE A 70 3.65 -4.34 -23.03
C PHE A 70 3.00 -5.64 -22.54
N TYR A 71 3.65 -6.38 -21.64
CA TYR A 71 3.05 -7.54 -20.97
C TYR A 71 1.77 -7.15 -20.20
N LEU A 72 1.86 -6.08 -19.39
CA LEU A 72 0.70 -5.59 -18.64
C LEU A 72 -0.39 -5.07 -19.58
N LEU A 73 0.00 -4.32 -20.62
CA LEU A 73 -0.92 -3.79 -21.63
C LEU A 73 -1.71 -4.92 -22.28
N GLU A 74 -1.03 -5.96 -22.75
CA GLU A 74 -1.68 -7.09 -23.43
C GLU A 74 -2.66 -7.81 -22.50
N SER A 75 -2.28 -7.98 -21.23
CA SER A 75 -3.12 -8.63 -20.22
C SER A 75 -4.42 -7.88 -19.89
N ILE A 76 -4.49 -6.55 -20.14
CA ILE A 76 -5.66 -5.73 -19.84
C ILE A 76 -6.30 -5.10 -21.09
N ARG A 77 -5.68 -5.25 -22.26
CA ARG A 77 -6.01 -4.56 -23.52
C ARG A 77 -7.49 -4.62 -23.83
N ASP A 78 -8.06 -5.81 -23.84
CA ASP A 78 -9.47 -6.03 -24.20
C ASP A 78 -10.45 -5.34 -23.25
N LYS A 79 -10.06 -5.23 -21.98
CA LYS A 79 -10.91 -4.66 -20.92
C LYS A 79 -10.89 -3.13 -20.94
N ILE A 80 -9.79 -2.53 -21.38
CA ILE A 80 -9.61 -1.07 -21.41
C ILE A 80 -9.73 -0.48 -22.82
N THR A 81 -9.89 -1.29 -23.87
CA THR A 81 -10.09 -0.79 -25.23
C THR A 81 -11.49 -0.20 -25.39
N ARG A 82 -11.62 0.86 -26.19
CA ARG A 82 -12.89 1.50 -26.52
C ARG A 82 -12.98 1.72 -28.02
N SER A 83 -14.19 1.64 -28.55
CA SER A 83 -14.46 1.80 -29.98
C SER A 83 -14.49 3.28 -30.39
N ASP A 84 -14.07 3.53 -31.61
CA ASP A 84 -14.24 4.82 -32.27
C ASP A 84 -15.74 5.14 -32.43
N THR A 85 -16.07 6.43 -32.39
CA THR A 85 -17.41 6.91 -32.71
C THR A 85 -17.35 7.80 -33.94
N HIS A 86 -18.49 8.00 -34.60
CA HIS A 86 -18.61 8.94 -35.73
C HIS A 86 -18.11 10.36 -35.42
N PHE A 87 -18.03 10.74 -34.14
CA PHE A 87 -17.61 12.07 -33.72
C PHE A 87 -16.14 12.15 -33.28
N ARG A 88 -15.50 11.04 -32.88
CA ARG A 88 -14.10 11.03 -32.44
C ARG A 88 -13.49 9.64 -32.43
N LYS A 89 -12.16 9.60 -32.64
CA LYS A 89 -11.35 8.42 -32.31
C LYS A 89 -11.27 8.21 -30.80
N ALA A 90 -11.26 6.96 -30.37
CA ALA A 90 -11.10 6.55 -29.00
C ALA A 90 -9.70 6.90 -28.47
N ILE A 91 -9.57 6.87 -27.15
CA ILE A 91 -8.25 6.86 -26.50
C ILE A 91 -7.80 5.40 -26.55
N THR A 92 -6.62 5.17 -27.12
CA THR A 92 -6.05 3.82 -27.25
C THR A 92 -5.75 3.21 -25.89
N ALA A 93 -5.68 1.87 -25.81
CA ALA A 93 -5.37 1.17 -24.56
C ALA A 93 -3.99 1.59 -24.01
N GLU A 94 -3.02 1.73 -24.92
CA GLU A 94 -1.67 2.24 -24.71
C GLU A 94 -1.70 3.60 -23.98
N GLU A 95 -2.43 4.57 -24.53
CA GLU A 95 -2.55 5.91 -23.95
C GLU A 95 -3.23 5.86 -22.57
N ARG A 96 -4.29 5.05 -22.41
CA ARG A 96 -5.00 4.92 -21.12
C ARG A 96 -4.08 4.35 -20.04
N LEU A 97 -3.31 3.31 -20.36
CA LEU A 97 -2.36 2.71 -19.43
C LEU A 97 -1.21 3.67 -19.13
N ALA A 98 -0.58 4.26 -20.15
CA ALA A 98 0.53 5.19 -19.98
C ALA A 98 0.17 6.41 -19.12
N ILE A 99 -1.00 7.03 -19.37
CA ILE A 99 -1.48 8.15 -18.55
C ILE A 99 -1.77 7.71 -17.11
N THR A 100 -2.31 6.51 -16.92
CA THR A 100 -2.56 5.96 -15.57
C THR A 100 -1.27 5.73 -14.81
N LEU A 101 -0.27 5.07 -15.42
CA LEU A 101 1.05 4.87 -14.81
C LEU A 101 1.74 6.20 -14.51
N ARG A 102 1.65 7.19 -15.42
CA ARG A 102 2.18 8.53 -15.19
C ARG A 102 1.54 9.21 -13.99
N TYR A 103 0.22 9.07 -13.84
CA TYR A 103 -0.52 9.57 -12.68
C TYR A 103 0.00 8.92 -11.38
N LEU A 104 0.13 7.59 -11.34
CA LEU A 104 0.65 6.87 -10.17
C LEU A 104 2.09 7.29 -9.83
N ALA A 105 2.95 7.41 -10.85
CA ALA A 105 4.36 7.73 -10.73
C ALA A 105 4.64 9.17 -10.24
N THR A 106 3.75 10.12 -10.54
CA THR A 106 3.97 11.55 -10.25
C THR A 106 3.06 12.11 -9.17
N GLY A 107 1.86 11.56 -8.99
CA GLY A 107 0.81 12.16 -8.17
C GLY A 107 0.33 13.51 -8.71
N ASP A 108 0.44 13.74 -10.02
CA ASP A 108 -0.02 14.98 -10.65
C ASP A 108 -1.56 15.05 -10.70
N SER A 109 -2.11 16.25 -10.79
CA SER A 109 -3.56 16.45 -10.88
C SER A 109 -4.09 16.06 -12.27
N PHE A 110 -5.33 15.57 -12.33
CA PHE A 110 -5.99 15.33 -13.63
C PHE A 110 -6.11 16.60 -14.48
N SER A 111 -6.14 17.78 -13.86
CA SER A 111 -6.13 19.06 -14.56
C SER A 111 -4.80 19.33 -15.28
N SER A 112 -3.67 18.94 -14.70
CA SER A 112 -2.35 19.07 -15.32
C SER A 112 -2.17 18.04 -16.43
N LEU A 113 -2.47 16.77 -16.14
CA LEU A 113 -2.41 15.67 -17.12
C LEU A 113 -3.29 15.95 -18.35
N GLN A 114 -4.40 16.67 -18.16
CA GLN A 114 -5.26 17.06 -19.27
C GLN A 114 -4.53 17.89 -20.33
N TYR A 115 -3.71 18.85 -19.92
CA TYR A 115 -2.95 19.69 -20.85
C TYR A 115 -1.77 18.93 -21.44
N LEU A 116 -1.14 18.05 -20.66
CA LEU A 116 -0.02 17.25 -21.12
C LEU A 116 -0.42 16.28 -22.25
N PHE A 117 -1.55 15.58 -22.09
CA PHE A 117 -2.00 14.55 -23.04
C PHE A 117 -3.13 14.99 -23.96
N ASN A 118 -3.64 16.21 -23.79
CA ASN A 118 -4.84 16.71 -24.48
C ASN A 118 -6.04 15.76 -24.33
N VAL A 119 -6.22 15.24 -23.12
CA VAL A 119 -7.36 14.40 -22.74
C VAL A 119 -8.10 15.09 -21.61
N SER A 120 -9.40 15.33 -21.74
CA SER A 120 -10.13 16.08 -20.70
C SER A 120 -10.04 15.40 -19.33
N LYS A 121 -9.93 16.21 -18.27
CA LYS A 121 -9.84 15.71 -16.89
C LYS A 121 -11.01 14.81 -16.50
N GLN A 122 -12.20 15.04 -17.06
CA GLN A 122 -13.39 14.21 -16.83
C GLN A 122 -13.28 12.82 -17.47
N VAL A 123 -12.48 12.67 -18.52
CA VAL A 123 -12.21 11.37 -19.13
C VAL A 123 -11.12 10.66 -18.35
N ILE A 124 -10.04 11.37 -17.99
CA ILE A 124 -8.98 10.85 -17.11
C ILE A 124 -9.55 10.33 -15.80
N SER A 125 -10.42 11.12 -15.14
CA SER A 125 -11.03 10.72 -13.86
C SER A 125 -11.91 9.48 -13.95
N LYS A 126 -12.39 9.11 -15.15
CA LYS A 126 -13.18 7.89 -15.37
C LYS A 126 -12.30 6.69 -15.64
N PHE A 127 -11.32 6.83 -16.53
CA PHE A 127 -10.53 5.67 -16.93
C PHE A 127 -9.42 5.32 -15.95
N VAL A 128 -8.85 6.28 -15.21
CA VAL A 128 -7.75 5.98 -14.28
C VAL A 128 -8.18 4.94 -13.23
N PRO A 129 -9.34 5.10 -12.54
CA PRO A 129 -9.83 4.06 -11.64
C PRO A 129 -10.17 2.74 -12.33
N GLU A 130 -10.70 2.79 -13.56
CA GLU A 130 -11.00 1.58 -14.37
C GLU A 130 -9.73 0.78 -14.68
N VAL A 131 -8.68 1.46 -15.16
CA VAL A 131 -7.38 0.84 -15.46
C VAL A 131 -6.75 0.31 -14.17
N CYS A 132 -6.80 1.05 -13.06
CA CYS A 132 -6.30 0.55 -11.77
C CYS A 132 -7.03 -0.72 -11.31
N LYS A 133 -8.35 -0.82 -11.52
CA LYS A 133 -9.10 -2.06 -11.21
C LYS A 133 -8.61 -3.23 -12.07
N GLU A 134 -8.38 -3.01 -13.36
CA GLU A 134 -7.86 -4.09 -14.21
C GLU A 134 -6.43 -4.49 -13.86
N ILE A 135 -5.58 -3.53 -13.48
CA ILE A 135 -4.24 -3.82 -12.93
C ILE A 135 -4.37 -4.71 -11.68
N ILE A 136 -5.28 -4.39 -10.75
CA ILE A 136 -5.52 -5.21 -9.56
C ILE A 136 -6.01 -6.60 -9.96
N ASN A 137 -6.99 -6.71 -10.85
CA ASN A 137 -7.53 -8.00 -11.27
C ASN A 137 -6.44 -8.91 -11.84
N THR A 138 -5.57 -8.37 -12.69
CA THR A 138 -4.47 -9.11 -13.35
C THR A 138 -3.31 -9.42 -12.39
N LEU A 139 -2.95 -8.49 -11.52
CA LEU A 139 -1.75 -8.61 -10.67
C LEU A 139 -2.04 -9.05 -9.23
N SER A 140 -3.30 -9.18 -8.82
CA SER A 140 -3.70 -9.57 -7.44
C SER A 140 -3.03 -10.84 -6.95
N GLN A 141 -2.79 -11.81 -7.84
CA GLN A 141 -2.05 -13.04 -7.57
C GLN A 141 -0.64 -12.83 -6.99
N HIS A 142 -0.05 -11.65 -7.18
CA HIS A 142 1.28 -11.31 -6.66
C HIS A 142 1.25 -10.92 -5.18
N VAL A 143 0.09 -10.53 -4.64
CA VAL A 143 -0.16 -10.18 -3.23
C VAL A 143 -1.07 -11.27 -2.66
N LYS A 144 -0.46 -12.37 -2.22
CA LYS A 144 -1.18 -13.55 -1.74
C LYS A 144 -0.71 -13.94 -0.36
N VAL A 145 -1.68 -14.18 0.53
CA VAL A 145 -1.42 -14.75 1.84
C VAL A 145 -1.03 -16.22 1.66
N PRO A 146 0.10 -16.66 2.26
CA PRO A 146 0.48 -18.06 2.23
C PRO A 146 -0.67 -18.97 2.68
N SER A 147 -0.90 -20.03 1.91
CA SER A 147 -2.04 -20.94 2.09
C SER A 147 -1.61 -22.30 2.64
N THR A 148 -0.30 -22.52 2.79
CA THR A 148 0.30 -23.76 3.26
C THR A 148 1.34 -23.50 4.34
N THR A 149 1.56 -24.49 5.20
CA THR A 149 2.58 -24.43 6.25
C THR A 149 3.99 -24.26 5.66
N ASP A 150 4.29 -24.93 4.55
CA ASP A 150 5.60 -24.85 3.89
C ASP A 150 5.90 -23.45 3.35
N GLU A 151 4.91 -22.75 2.80
CA GLU A 151 5.08 -21.36 2.36
C GLU A 151 5.38 -20.43 3.56
N TRP A 152 4.72 -20.64 4.70
CA TRP A 152 5.01 -19.90 5.93
C TRP A 152 6.40 -20.20 6.48
N LEU A 153 6.83 -21.47 6.45
CA LEU A 153 8.17 -21.88 6.86
C LEU A 153 9.26 -21.23 6.01
N LYS A 154 9.07 -21.13 4.68
CA LYS A 154 10.00 -20.41 3.79
C LYS A 154 10.14 -18.94 4.17
N ILE A 155 9.04 -18.28 4.56
CA ILE A 155 9.11 -16.88 5.03
C ILE A 155 9.89 -16.82 6.35
N ALA A 156 9.59 -17.72 7.30
CA ALA A 156 10.28 -17.76 8.59
C ALA A 156 11.79 -18.02 8.47
N GLU A 157 12.18 -18.93 7.58
CA GLU A 157 13.57 -19.22 7.25
C GLU A 157 14.26 -17.98 6.68
N LYS A 158 13.62 -17.29 5.72
CA LYS A 158 14.16 -16.05 5.15
C LYS A 158 14.39 -14.96 6.19
N PHE A 159 13.48 -14.82 7.14
CA PHE A 159 13.63 -13.90 8.28
C PHE A 159 14.77 -14.32 9.22
N ASN A 160 14.94 -15.61 9.46
CA ASN A 160 16.02 -16.12 10.29
C ASN A 160 17.39 -15.87 9.64
N GLU A 161 17.54 -16.16 8.35
CA GLU A 161 18.79 -15.99 7.61
C GLU A 161 19.18 -14.52 7.46
N THR A 162 18.23 -13.68 7.01
CA THR A 162 18.54 -12.30 6.60
C THR A 162 18.49 -11.33 7.77
N TRP A 163 17.54 -11.53 8.69
CA TRP A 163 17.23 -10.58 9.76
C TRP A 163 17.55 -11.12 11.15
N ASN A 164 17.99 -12.38 11.24
CA ASN A 164 18.28 -13.09 12.49
C ASN A 164 17.10 -13.09 13.47
N PHE A 165 15.89 -13.17 12.93
CA PHE A 165 14.66 -13.25 13.70
C PHE A 165 13.94 -14.57 13.37
N PRO A 166 14.18 -15.66 14.13
CA PRO A 166 13.53 -16.94 13.89
C PRO A 166 12.02 -16.86 14.14
N HIS A 167 11.28 -17.79 13.53
CA HIS A 167 9.82 -17.92 13.66
C HIS A 167 9.01 -16.68 13.25
N CYS A 168 9.62 -15.73 12.53
CA CYS A 168 8.93 -14.54 12.05
C CYS A 168 8.22 -14.81 10.72
N LEU A 169 6.89 -14.73 10.71
CA LEU A 169 6.06 -14.94 9.52
C LEU A 169 5.85 -13.68 8.68
N GLY A 170 6.36 -12.53 9.13
CA GLY A 170 6.20 -11.27 8.42
C GLY A 170 6.21 -10.07 9.36
N ALA A 171 6.45 -8.91 8.77
CA ALA A 171 6.39 -7.63 9.46
C ALA A 171 5.05 -6.92 9.16
N LEU A 172 4.29 -6.65 10.21
CA LEU A 172 2.99 -6.00 10.16
C LEU A 172 3.14 -4.52 10.53
N ASP A 173 2.60 -3.64 9.68
CA ASP A 173 2.59 -2.21 9.95
C ASP A 173 1.37 -1.55 9.28
N ARG A 174 1.03 -0.35 9.74
CA ARG A 174 -0.10 0.42 9.25
C ARG A 174 0.29 1.86 9.00
N LYS A 175 -0.29 2.44 7.96
CA LYS A 175 -0.06 3.82 7.54
C LYS A 175 -1.37 4.54 7.23
N HIS A 176 -1.42 5.83 7.55
CA HIS A 176 -2.44 6.72 7.04
C HIS A 176 -2.10 7.15 5.61
N ILE A 177 -3.04 6.97 4.68
CA ILE A 177 -2.99 7.56 3.35
C ILE A 177 -3.76 8.88 3.42
N PRO A 178 -3.11 10.04 3.25
CA PRO A 178 -3.80 11.32 3.34
C PRO A 178 -4.77 11.51 2.18
N LEU A 179 -5.94 12.03 2.48
CA LEU A 179 -6.97 12.41 1.53
C LEU A 179 -7.24 13.92 1.65
N GLN A 180 -7.67 14.53 0.56
CA GLN A 180 -8.45 15.76 0.68
C GLN A 180 -9.82 15.41 1.28
N CYS A 181 -10.39 16.31 2.09
CA CYS A 181 -11.73 16.17 2.66
C CYS A 181 -12.73 15.64 1.62
N PRO A 182 -13.25 14.41 1.80
CA PRO A 182 -14.23 13.86 0.89
C PRO A 182 -15.55 14.64 0.95
N ILE A 183 -16.28 14.66 -0.16
CA ILE A 183 -17.51 15.44 -0.24
C ILE A 183 -18.56 14.83 0.69
N ASN A 184 -19.15 15.65 1.56
CA ASN A 184 -20.20 15.26 2.50
C ASN A 184 -19.82 14.13 3.47
N SER A 185 -18.53 13.92 3.79
CA SER A 185 -18.11 12.84 4.68
C SER A 185 -18.22 13.13 6.17
N GLY A 186 -18.53 14.37 6.56
CA GLY A 186 -18.42 14.80 7.95
C GLY A 186 -17.04 14.48 8.54
N SER A 187 -17.01 13.87 9.72
CA SER A 187 -15.78 13.47 10.43
C SER A 187 -15.36 12.01 10.21
N ILE A 188 -16.04 11.24 9.35
CA ILE A 188 -15.83 9.78 9.20
C ILE A 188 -14.36 9.42 8.85
N TYR A 189 -13.73 10.22 7.98
CA TYR A 189 -12.33 10.04 7.58
C TYR A 189 -11.38 10.99 8.29
N TYR A 190 -11.89 11.79 9.23
CA TYR A 190 -11.10 12.74 10.00
C TYR A 190 -10.31 11.99 11.06
N ASN A 191 -8.99 12.01 10.93
CA ASN A 191 -8.08 11.40 11.87
C ASN A 191 -7.82 12.35 13.06
N TYR A 192 -7.25 11.80 14.12
CA TYR A 192 -6.87 12.53 15.32
C TYR A 192 -5.83 13.64 15.07
N LYS A 193 -5.04 13.54 13.98
CA LYS A 193 -4.09 14.57 13.51
C LYS A 193 -4.78 15.71 12.75
N SER A 194 -6.10 15.84 12.87
CA SER A 194 -6.89 16.87 12.21
C SER A 194 -6.83 16.85 10.68
N ASN A 195 -6.55 15.68 10.08
CA ASN A 195 -6.44 15.48 8.63
C ASN A 195 -7.38 14.37 8.15
N PHE A 196 -7.77 14.39 6.88
CA PHE A 196 -8.54 13.30 6.30
C PHE A 196 -7.62 12.17 5.81
N SER A 197 -7.95 10.92 6.12
CA SER A 197 -7.15 9.77 5.68
C SER A 197 -7.93 8.47 5.66
N ILE A 198 -7.44 7.52 4.86
CA ILE A 198 -7.81 6.10 4.95
C ILE A 198 -6.65 5.32 5.55
N VAL A 199 -6.95 4.25 6.28
CA VAL A 199 -5.94 3.36 6.84
C VAL A 199 -5.54 2.30 5.82
N LEU A 200 -4.24 2.13 5.64
CA LEU A 200 -3.59 1.05 4.91
C LEU A 200 -2.90 0.14 5.93
N MET A 201 -3.28 -1.13 5.96
CA MET A 201 -2.60 -2.17 6.73
C MET A 201 -1.92 -3.14 5.78
N ALA A 202 -0.67 -3.48 6.07
CA ALA A 202 0.05 -4.44 5.25
C ALA A 202 0.94 -5.36 6.08
N LEU A 203 1.07 -6.59 5.59
CA LEU A 203 2.03 -7.59 6.06
C LEU A 203 3.05 -7.81 4.95
N VAL A 204 4.34 -7.78 5.30
CA VAL A 204 5.46 -7.86 4.36
C VAL A 204 6.37 -9.03 4.71
N ASP A 205 6.80 -9.79 3.70
CA ASP A 205 7.72 -10.92 3.84
C ASP A 205 9.20 -10.48 4.00
N GLY A 206 10.11 -11.44 4.18
CA GLY A 206 11.55 -11.17 4.35
C GLY A 206 12.24 -10.55 3.12
N ASP A 207 11.55 -10.54 1.98
CA ASP A 207 12.00 -10.03 0.67
C ASP A 207 11.24 -8.77 0.24
N TYR A 208 10.70 -8.01 1.20
CA TYR A 208 10.03 -6.73 0.97
C TYR A 208 8.76 -6.82 0.11
N ASN A 209 8.20 -8.00 -0.13
CA ASN A 209 6.94 -8.14 -0.87
C ASN A 209 5.75 -8.09 0.07
N PHE A 210 4.67 -7.43 -0.37
CA PHE A 210 3.42 -7.41 0.36
C PHE A 210 2.72 -8.77 0.23
N ILE A 211 2.46 -9.45 1.34
CA ILE A 211 1.74 -10.75 1.34
C ILE A 211 0.27 -10.59 1.73
N PHE A 212 -0.05 -9.59 2.54
CA PHE A 212 -1.42 -9.22 2.87
C PHE A 212 -1.55 -7.71 2.86
N VAL A 213 -2.68 -7.22 2.34
CA VAL A 213 -3.02 -5.79 2.35
C VAL A 213 -4.51 -5.62 2.60
N ASP A 214 -4.85 -4.69 3.49
CA ASP A 214 -6.20 -4.20 3.68
C ASP A 214 -6.20 -2.66 3.62
N VAL A 215 -7.11 -2.10 2.82
CA VAL A 215 -7.17 -0.67 2.53
C VAL A 215 -8.59 -0.17 2.70
N GLY A 216 -8.73 1.00 3.34
CA GLY A 216 -9.99 1.74 3.35
C GLY A 216 -10.73 1.72 4.69
N CYS A 217 -10.11 1.26 5.78
CA CYS A 217 -10.70 1.50 7.10
C CYS A 217 -10.75 3.01 7.37
N GLN A 218 -11.85 3.44 8.00
CA GLN A 218 -12.12 4.83 8.35
C GLN A 218 -10.99 5.38 9.24
N GLY A 219 -10.55 6.61 8.96
CA GLY A 219 -9.37 7.22 9.60
C GLY A 219 -9.46 7.44 11.11
N GLY A 220 -10.67 7.40 11.69
CA GLY A 220 -10.92 7.53 13.13
C GLY A 220 -10.99 6.21 13.91
N VAL A 221 -10.87 5.05 13.25
CA VAL A 221 -10.99 3.75 13.94
C VAL A 221 -9.69 3.38 14.63
N SER A 222 -9.77 3.07 15.93
CA SER A 222 -8.61 2.67 16.73
C SER A 222 -7.95 1.37 16.26
N ASP A 223 -6.71 1.20 16.69
CA ASP A 223 -5.77 0.32 16.03
C ASP A 223 -6.11 -1.16 16.03
N GLY A 224 -6.38 -1.71 17.20
CA GLY A 224 -6.86 -3.08 17.27
C GLY A 224 -8.36 -3.22 17.01
N GLY A 225 -9.09 -2.15 16.67
CA GLY A 225 -10.40 -2.24 16.05
C GLY A 225 -10.29 -2.54 14.55
N VAL A 226 -9.36 -1.84 13.86
CA VAL A 226 -9.01 -2.12 12.46
C VAL A 226 -8.47 -3.54 12.30
N PHE A 227 -7.52 -3.94 13.15
CA PHE A 227 -6.91 -5.28 13.04
C PHE A 227 -7.90 -6.41 13.37
N LYS A 228 -8.72 -6.30 14.42
CA LYS A 228 -9.72 -7.35 14.74
C LYS A 228 -10.78 -7.54 13.65
N ASN A 229 -11.07 -6.49 12.89
CA ASN A 229 -12.08 -6.54 11.84
C ASN A 229 -11.53 -6.98 10.48
N CYS A 230 -10.21 -7.03 10.31
CA CYS A 230 -9.59 -7.39 9.04
C CYS A 230 -9.70 -8.89 8.77
N GLN A 231 -9.63 -9.24 7.48
CA GLN A 231 -9.74 -10.64 7.06
C GLN A 231 -8.60 -11.50 7.61
N LEU A 232 -7.37 -10.97 7.67
CA LEU A 232 -6.21 -11.68 8.22
C LEU A 232 -6.44 -12.15 9.66
N TYR A 233 -6.99 -11.29 10.53
CA TYR A 233 -7.26 -11.66 11.91
C TYR A 233 -8.39 -12.69 12.02
N LYS A 234 -9.45 -12.55 11.22
CA LYS A 234 -10.55 -13.52 11.16
C LYS A 234 -10.08 -14.89 10.68
N ASP A 235 -9.18 -14.92 9.69
CA ASP A 235 -8.61 -16.16 9.16
C ASP A 235 -7.64 -16.81 10.16
N MET A 236 -6.95 -16.00 10.95
CA MET A 236 -6.12 -16.45 12.06
C MET A 236 -6.95 -17.09 13.17
N GLU A 237 -8.03 -16.43 13.64
CA GLU A 237 -8.92 -16.99 14.67
C GLU A 237 -9.63 -18.28 14.21
N LYS A 238 -9.93 -18.39 12.91
CA LYS A 238 -10.53 -19.60 12.33
C LYS A 238 -9.51 -20.69 11.99
N ASN A 239 -8.22 -20.51 12.29
CA ASN A 239 -7.12 -21.42 11.92
C ASN A 239 -7.06 -21.78 10.42
N ILE A 240 -7.52 -20.87 9.55
CA ILE A 240 -7.53 -21.08 8.09
C ILE A 240 -6.13 -20.88 7.50
N LEU A 241 -5.31 -20.01 8.13
CA LEU A 241 -3.98 -19.64 7.64
C LEU A 241 -2.96 -20.78 7.68
N LYS A 242 -3.27 -21.93 8.30
CA LYS A 242 -2.38 -23.11 8.42
C LYS A 242 -0.96 -22.76 8.88
N PHE A 243 -0.86 -21.93 9.93
CA PHE A 243 0.43 -21.60 10.51
C PHE A 243 1.19 -22.87 10.90
N PRO A 244 2.53 -22.85 10.85
CA PRO A 244 3.33 -23.93 11.38
C PRO A 244 3.01 -24.14 12.85
N GLY A 245 3.03 -25.41 13.28
CA GLY A 245 2.95 -25.74 14.70
C GLY A 245 4.09 -25.11 15.48
N CYS A 246 3.95 -25.03 16.80
CA CYS A 246 5.06 -24.61 17.64
C CYS A 246 6.29 -25.48 17.38
N SER A 247 7.45 -24.85 17.35
CA SER A 247 8.75 -25.51 17.32
C SER A 247 9.67 -24.84 18.33
N PRO A 248 10.75 -25.49 18.79
CA PRO A 248 11.74 -24.81 19.61
C PRO A 248 12.53 -23.78 18.81
N LEU A 249 12.91 -22.67 19.46
CA LEU A 249 13.87 -21.73 18.88
C LEU A 249 15.25 -22.41 18.72
N PRO A 250 16.11 -21.97 17.79
CA PRO A 250 17.43 -22.55 17.61
C PRO A 250 18.22 -22.62 18.93
N GLY A 251 18.68 -23.82 19.31
CA GLY A 251 19.43 -24.02 20.57
C GLY A 251 18.59 -23.93 21.85
N ARG A 252 17.25 -23.94 21.76
CA ARG A 252 16.33 -23.95 22.90
C ARG A 252 15.48 -25.23 22.86
N ASN A 253 14.92 -25.61 24.00
CA ASN A 253 14.07 -26.81 24.13
C ASN A 253 12.57 -26.48 24.27
N LYS A 254 12.24 -25.23 24.56
CA LYS A 254 10.86 -24.80 24.79
C LYS A 254 10.16 -24.54 23.46
N GLU A 255 9.01 -25.17 23.28
CA GLU A 255 8.11 -24.96 22.14
C GLU A 255 7.64 -23.50 22.07
N MET A 256 7.87 -22.85 20.93
CA MET A 256 7.56 -21.46 20.68
C MET A 256 6.71 -21.32 19.41
N PRO A 257 5.67 -20.45 19.42
CA PRO A 257 4.85 -20.24 18.25
C PRO A 257 5.58 -19.42 17.19
N TYR A 258 5.02 -19.46 15.98
CA TYR A 258 5.35 -18.55 14.89
C TYR A 258 4.55 -17.25 15.03
N ILE A 259 5.24 -16.12 14.81
CA ILE A 259 4.73 -14.78 15.16
C ILE A 259 4.93 -13.77 14.03
N PHE A 260 4.08 -12.73 14.00
CA PHE A 260 4.30 -11.51 13.24
C PHE A 260 4.98 -10.46 14.11
N VAL A 261 5.92 -9.71 13.54
CA VAL A 261 6.51 -8.55 14.23
C VAL A 261 5.73 -7.30 13.89
N ALA A 262 5.34 -6.53 14.90
CA ALA A 262 4.43 -5.41 14.77
C ALA A 262 4.85 -4.19 15.59
N ASP A 263 4.24 -3.05 15.30
CA ASP A 263 4.59 -1.78 15.95
C ASP A 263 4.05 -1.74 17.37
N GLU A 264 4.46 -0.72 18.14
CA GLU A 264 4.01 -0.58 19.51
C GLU A 264 2.49 -0.41 19.64
N ALA A 265 1.83 0.08 18.59
CA ALA A 265 0.41 0.41 18.54
C ALA A 265 -0.48 -0.84 18.36
N PHE A 266 0.07 -1.97 17.90
CA PHE A 266 -0.63 -3.24 17.92
C PHE A 266 -0.78 -3.82 19.35
N ALA A 267 -1.77 -4.70 19.53
CA ALA A 267 -1.91 -5.46 20.76
C ALA A 267 -0.88 -6.60 20.78
N LEU A 268 -0.24 -6.84 21.93
CA LEU A 268 0.62 -8.01 22.12
C LEU A 268 -0.29 -9.25 22.27
N THR A 269 -0.11 -10.23 21.38
CA THR A 269 -0.82 -11.52 21.38
C THR A 269 0.17 -12.66 21.20
N GLU A 270 -0.30 -13.91 21.22
CA GLU A 270 0.56 -15.08 21.06
C GLU A 270 1.21 -15.15 19.67
N ASN A 271 0.54 -14.60 18.65
CA ASN A 271 1.03 -14.55 17.27
C ASN A 271 1.50 -13.15 16.83
N ILE A 272 1.46 -12.14 17.70
CA ILE A 272 1.88 -10.78 17.36
C ILE A 272 2.80 -10.24 18.43
N MET A 273 4.03 -9.97 18.00
CA MET A 273 5.10 -9.50 18.84
C MET A 273 5.32 -8.00 18.66
N LYS A 274 5.45 -7.29 19.78
CA LYS A 274 5.67 -5.84 19.79
C LYS A 274 6.76 -5.44 20.80
N PRO A 275 7.41 -4.28 20.64
CA PRO A 275 8.49 -3.88 21.53
C PRO A 275 8.02 -3.72 22.98
N TYR A 276 8.96 -3.82 23.93
CA TYR A 276 8.76 -3.35 25.29
C TYR A 276 8.56 -1.83 25.27
N SER A 277 7.50 -1.37 25.92
CA SER A 277 7.18 0.05 26.04
C SER A 277 8.11 0.74 27.02
N GLY A 278 8.39 2.02 26.76
CA GLY A 278 9.23 2.85 27.61
C GLY A 278 10.70 2.91 27.17
N ARG A 279 11.50 3.64 27.95
CA ARG A 279 12.94 3.80 27.68
C ARG A 279 13.72 2.80 28.51
N HIS A 280 14.49 1.94 27.83
CA HIS A 280 15.35 0.95 28.46
C HIS A 280 16.82 1.40 28.41
N ARG A 281 17.58 1.02 29.44
CA ARG A 281 19.03 1.32 29.55
C ARG A 281 19.79 0.52 28.49
N LYS A 282 20.89 1.10 27.97
CA LYS A 282 21.78 0.40 27.02
C LYS A 282 22.27 -0.91 27.63
N GLY A 283 22.24 -1.98 26.84
CA GLY A 283 22.64 -3.33 27.23
C GLY A 283 21.58 -4.09 28.04
N SER A 284 20.39 -3.52 28.28
CA SER A 284 19.31 -4.29 28.92
C SER A 284 18.72 -5.31 27.96
N LYS A 285 18.20 -6.41 28.50
CA LYS A 285 17.58 -7.48 27.71
C LYS A 285 16.42 -6.95 26.85
N GLU A 286 15.60 -6.07 27.40
CA GLU A 286 14.46 -5.43 26.72
C GLU A 286 14.93 -4.57 25.55
N ARG A 287 16.06 -3.87 25.72
CA ARG A 287 16.61 -3.01 24.66
C ARG A 287 17.23 -3.81 23.53
N ILE A 288 17.92 -4.91 23.85
CA ILE A 288 18.41 -5.88 22.85
C ILE A 288 17.23 -6.43 22.06
N PHE A 289 16.19 -6.90 22.75
CA PHE A 289 14.98 -7.38 22.08
C PHE A 289 14.32 -6.31 21.20
N ASN A 290 14.14 -5.08 21.71
CA ASN A 290 13.54 -3.99 20.94
C ASN A 290 14.35 -3.65 19.69
N TYR A 291 15.68 -3.68 19.78
CA TYR A 291 16.56 -3.47 18.64
C TYR A 291 16.42 -4.60 17.60
N ARG A 292 16.39 -5.87 18.02
CA ARG A 292 16.17 -7.04 17.13
C ARG A 292 14.81 -6.99 16.44
N LEU A 293 13.76 -6.66 17.18
CA LEU A 293 12.41 -6.51 16.65
C LEU A 293 12.30 -5.32 15.69
N SER A 294 12.93 -4.19 16.01
CA SER A 294 13.01 -3.03 15.12
C SER A 294 13.72 -3.39 13.81
N ARG A 295 14.82 -4.15 13.89
CA ARG A 295 15.55 -4.64 12.72
C ARG A 295 14.68 -5.49 11.78
N ALA A 296 13.92 -6.46 12.31
CA ALA A 296 13.01 -7.26 11.51
C ALA A 296 11.85 -6.42 10.92
N ARG A 297 11.35 -5.43 11.67
CA ARG A 297 10.32 -4.50 11.20
C ARG A 297 10.77 -3.52 10.12
N ARG A 298 12.06 -3.21 10.02
CA ARG A 298 12.55 -2.25 9.01
C ARG A 298 12.17 -2.64 7.58
N ILE A 299 11.91 -3.92 7.33
CA ILE A 299 11.46 -4.41 6.02
C ILE A 299 10.16 -3.76 5.58
N VAL A 300 9.14 -3.74 6.46
CA VAL A 300 7.85 -3.15 6.11
C VAL A 300 7.96 -1.62 5.98
N GLU A 301 8.81 -0.98 6.79
CA GLU A 301 9.10 0.45 6.67
C GLU A 301 9.77 0.78 5.32
N ASN A 302 10.76 -0.02 4.91
CA ASN A 302 11.41 0.08 3.60
C ASN A 302 10.41 -0.16 2.47
N ALA A 303 9.53 -1.16 2.57
CA ALA A 303 8.52 -1.46 1.53
C ALA A 303 7.56 -0.27 1.32
N PHE A 304 7.05 0.32 2.42
CA PHE A 304 6.26 1.56 2.37
C PHE A 304 7.06 2.77 1.85
N GLY A 305 8.33 2.85 2.23
CA GLY A 305 9.26 3.86 1.73
C GLY A 305 9.45 3.81 0.22
N ILE A 306 9.67 2.61 -0.33
CA ILE A 306 9.91 2.36 -1.74
C ILE A 306 8.66 2.63 -2.56
N ILE A 307 7.50 2.08 -2.15
CA ILE A 307 6.25 2.29 -2.90
C ILE A 307 5.89 3.78 -2.96
N SER A 308 6.07 4.52 -1.86
CA SER A 308 5.84 5.97 -1.85
C SER A 308 6.88 6.75 -2.65
N ALA A 309 8.12 6.24 -2.76
CA ALA A 309 9.16 6.87 -3.55
C ALA A 309 8.95 6.73 -5.06
N VAL A 310 8.53 5.54 -5.49
CA VAL A 310 8.27 5.23 -6.90
C VAL A 310 6.92 5.78 -7.34
N PHE A 311 5.86 5.53 -6.55
CA PHE A 311 4.50 5.96 -6.82
C PHE A 311 4.16 7.19 -5.98
N ARG A 312 4.56 8.35 -6.49
CA ARG A 312 4.44 9.63 -5.80
C ARG A 312 2.99 10.10 -5.59
N VAL A 313 2.01 9.42 -6.18
CA VAL A 313 0.58 9.60 -5.82
C VAL A 313 0.33 9.39 -4.33
N LEU A 314 1.14 8.55 -3.65
CA LEU A 314 1.04 8.32 -2.22
C LEU A 314 1.66 9.46 -1.38
N ARG A 315 2.51 10.32 -1.96
CA ARG A 315 3.24 11.40 -1.26
C ARG A 315 2.38 12.64 -0.98
N LYS A 316 1.25 12.80 -1.66
CA LYS A 316 0.37 13.96 -1.55
C LYS A 316 -1.03 13.52 -1.10
N PRO A 317 -1.79 14.40 -0.43
CA PRO A 317 -3.21 14.13 -0.19
C PRO A 317 -3.93 13.83 -1.51
N MET A 318 -4.59 12.67 -1.59
CA MET A 318 -5.28 12.28 -2.82
C MET A 318 -6.54 13.12 -3.00
N LEU A 319 -6.70 13.67 -4.21
CA LEU A 319 -7.88 14.41 -4.65
C LEU A 319 -8.95 13.45 -5.20
N LEU A 320 -9.24 12.40 -4.44
CA LEU A 320 -10.11 11.29 -4.86
C LEU A 320 -11.05 10.90 -3.71
N GLU A 321 -12.23 10.40 -4.07
CA GLU A 321 -13.13 9.78 -3.10
C GLU A 321 -12.49 8.52 -2.48
N PRO A 322 -12.77 8.18 -1.21
CA PRO A 322 -12.12 7.10 -0.47
C PRO A 322 -12.09 5.76 -1.21
N GLU A 323 -13.20 5.35 -1.83
CA GLU A 323 -13.28 4.10 -2.61
C GLU A 323 -12.38 4.12 -3.85
N THR A 324 -12.21 5.29 -4.46
CA THR A 324 -11.31 5.44 -5.61
C THR A 324 -9.85 5.47 -5.16
N ALA A 325 -9.57 6.14 -4.04
CA ALA A 325 -8.24 6.14 -3.42
C ALA A 325 -7.81 4.71 -3.02
N LYS A 326 -8.73 3.90 -2.46
CA LYS A 326 -8.50 2.48 -2.15
C LYS A 326 -8.01 1.70 -3.37
N VAL A 327 -8.69 1.86 -4.51
CA VAL A 327 -8.30 1.21 -5.77
C VAL A 327 -6.91 1.69 -6.24
N VAL A 328 -6.63 2.99 -6.15
CA VAL A 328 -5.32 3.53 -6.53
C VAL A 328 -4.20 2.96 -5.66
N VAL A 329 -4.39 2.93 -4.33
CA VAL A 329 -3.41 2.37 -3.38
C VAL A 329 -3.18 0.89 -3.67
N MET A 330 -4.24 0.09 -3.82
CA MET A 330 -4.11 -1.33 -4.09
C MET A 330 -3.39 -1.60 -5.42
N ALA A 331 -3.67 -0.84 -6.47
CA ALA A 331 -2.97 -0.96 -7.75
C ALA A 331 -1.47 -0.69 -7.61
N THR A 332 -1.05 0.32 -6.82
CA THR A 332 0.38 0.59 -6.58
C THR A 332 1.08 -0.56 -5.87
N ILE A 333 0.39 -1.25 -4.96
CA ILE A 333 0.93 -2.39 -4.21
C ILE A 333 1.08 -3.61 -5.12
N CYS A 334 0.06 -3.90 -5.94
CA CYS A 334 0.16 -4.99 -6.92
C CYS A 334 1.31 -4.73 -7.92
N LEU A 335 1.46 -3.50 -8.39
CA LEU A 335 2.59 -3.10 -9.25
C LEU A 335 3.93 -3.24 -8.52
N HIS A 336 4.02 -2.88 -7.24
CA HIS A 336 5.24 -3.08 -6.44
C HIS A 336 5.69 -4.55 -6.48
N ASN A 337 4.81 -5.48 -6.11
CA ASN A 337 5.16 -6.90 -6.10
C ASN A 337 5.47 -7.44 -7.50
N PHE A 338 4.73 -7.02 -8.52
CA PHE A 338 4.98 -7.40 -9.92
C PHE A 338 6.37 -6.96 -10.38
N LEU A 339 6.71 -5.68 -10.20
CA LEU A 339 7.99 -5.13 -10.65
C LEU A 339 9.18 -5.66 -9.85
N ARG A 340 8.99 -5.99 -8.56
CA ARG A 340 9.99 -6.67 -7.71
C ARG A 340 10.31 -8.08 -8.18
N LYS A 341 9.31 -8.81 -8.67
CA LYS A 341 9.42 -10.19 -9.13
C LYS A 341 9.82 -10.30 -10.61
N SER A 342 9.68 -9.22 -11.39
CA SER A 342 10.06 -9.18 -12.80
C SER A 342 11.57 -9.21 -13.01
N HIS A 343 12.03 -9.98 -13.99
CA HIS A 343 13.43 -10.04 -14.38
C HIS A 343 13.90 -8.74 -15.05
N SER A 344 13.05 -8.07 -15.82
CA SER A 344 13.44 -6.87 -16.58
C SER A 344 13.24 -5.58 -15.80
N SER A 345 12.26 -5.51 -14.88
CA SER A 345 12.04 -4.32 -14.05
C SER A 345 12.67 -4.33 -12.67
N ARG A 346 13.05 -5.47 -12.08
CA ARG A 346 13.51 -5.51 -10.68
C ARG A 346 14.67 -4.55 -10.38
N ASN A 347 15.65 -4.48 -11.27
CA ASN A 347 16.82 -3.60 -11.11
C ASN A 347 16.52 -2.13 -11.45
N ILE A 348 15.45 -1.86 -12.21
CA ILE A 348 14.96 -0.51 -12.51
C ILE A 348 14.12 0.00 -11.33
N TYR A 349 13.28 -0.87 -10.77
CA TYR A 349 12.35 -0.57 -9.70
C TYR A 349 13.04 -0.45 -8.33
N THR A 350 13.97 -1.37 -8.05
CA THR A 350 14.79 -1.37 -6.84
C THR A 350 16.27 -1.57 -7.19
N PRO A 351 16.95 -0.54 -7.73
CA PRO A 351 18.38 -0.60 -8.01
C PRO A 351 19.21 -0.84 -6.74
N ASP A 352 20.45 -1.26 -6.90
CA ASP A 352 21.35 -1.49 -5.76
C ASP A 352 21.51 -0.24 -4.89
N GLY A 353 21.40 -0.43 -3.58
CA GLY A 353 21.40 0.66 -2.61
C GLY A 353 20.02 1.29 -2.37
N THR A 354 18.95 0.80 -3.02
CA THR A 354 17.58 1.23 -2.70
C THR A 354 17.25 0.96 -1.24
N PHE A 355 17.48 -0.26 -0.76
CA PHE A 355 17.14 -0.67 0.60
C PHE A 355 18.10 -0.11 1.63
N ASP A 356 17.60 0.13 2.83
CA ASP A 356 18.49 0.39 3.95
C ASP A 356 19.41 -0.81 4.18
N LYS A 357 20.71 -0.55 4.26
CA LYS A 357 21.70 -1.56 4.60
C LYS A 357 22.13 -1.38 6.05
N GLU A 358 22.69 -2.43 6.62
CA GLU A 358 23.30 -2.37 7.93
C GLU A 358 24.75 -2.81 7.80
N LYS A 359 25.68 -1.95 8.21
CA LYS A 359 27.11 -2.27 8.24
C LYS A 359 27.60 -2.03 9.66
N ASN A 360 28.04 -3.11 10.32
CA ASN A 360 28.49 -3.09 11.71
C ASN A 360 27.45 -2.50 12.67
N GLY A 361 26.15 -2.68 12.41
CA GLY A 361 25.02 -2.15 13.19
C GLY A 361 24.68 -0.66 13.00
N LYS A 362 25.45 0.08 12.18
CA LYS A 362 25.01 1.38 11.67
C LYS A 362 24.09 1.20 10.47
N ILE A 363 22.96 1.90 10.51
CA ILE A 363 22.02 1.97 9.39
C ILE A 363 22.63 2.88 8.32
N ILE A 364 22.88 2.31 7.14
CA ILE A 364 23.16 3.06 5.94
C ILE A 364 21.80 3.30 5.27
N PRO A 365 21.33 4.57 5.21
CA PRO A 365 20.04 4.88 4.62
C PRO A 365 20.03 4.49 3.15
N GLY A 366 18.95 3.83 2.71
CA GLY A 366 18.74 3.48 1.31
C GLY A 366 18.32 4.68 0.47
N SER A 367 18.54 4.62 -0.84
CA SER A 367 18.23 5.71 -1.76
C SER A 367 16.74 6.06 -1.83
N TRP A 368 15.82 5.18 -1.41
CA TRP A 368 14.40 5.52 -1.33
C TRP A 368 14.13 6.66 -0.33
N ARG A 369 15.04 6.90 0.63
CA ARG A 369 14.97 8.02 1.58
C ARG A 369 15.36 9.35 0.92
N GLU A 370 16.10 9.33 -0.19
CA GLU A 370 16.48 10.53 -0.94
C GLU A 370 15.24 11.15 -1.62
N GLY A 371 14.99 12.43 -1.38
CA GLY A 371 13.80 13.12 -1.89
C GLY A 371 12.47 12.70 -1.23
N ASN A 372 12.53 11.81 -0.23
CA ASN A 372 11.55 11.65 0.84
C ASN A 372 12.08 12.41 2.06
N GLY A 373 12.09 13.75 2.02
CA GLY A 373 12.35 14.54 3.25
C GLY A 373 11.40 14.11 4.38
N ASP A 374 11.55 14.64 5.61
CA ASP A 374 10.78 14.29 6.85
C ASP A 374 9.24 14.16 6.71
N LYS A 375 8.68 14.47 5.54
CA LYS A 375 7.30 14.28 5.11
C LYS A 375 7.12 12.97 4.33
N SER A 376 7.39 11.81 4.96
CA SER A 376 6.64 10.61 4.58
C SER A 376 5.16 10.91 4.86
N SER A 377 4.37 11.14 3.82
CA SER A 377 2.92 11.35 3.91
C SER A 377 2.19 10.19 4.59
N LEU A 378 2.82 9.01 4.57
CA LEU A 378 2.43 7.83 5.32
C LEU A 378 2.77 8.05 6.79
N ALA A 379 1.79 8.49 7.57
CA ALA A 379 1.93 8.69 9.00
C ALA A 379 1.62 7.39 9.77
N PRO A 380 2.39 7.05 10.83
CA PRO A 380 2.02 5.99 11.75
C PRO A 380 0.76 6.38 12.54
N LEU A 381 0.04 5.35 13.01
CA LEU A 381 -1.13 5.48 13.88
C LEU A 381 -0.72 5.74 15.34
N GLU A 382 -1.72 6.07 16.18
CA GLU A 382 -1.52 6.36 17.60
C GLU A 382 -1.65 5.10 18.46
N ASN A 383 -0.77 4.97 19.46
CA ASN A 383 -0.73 3.82 20.35
C ASN A 383 -1.82 3.91 21.42
N VAL A 384 -2.74 2.93 21.43
CA VAL A 384 -3.73 2.77 22.51
C VAL A 384 -3.26 1.67 23.47
N PRO A 385 -2.97 1.97 24.74
CA PRO A 385 -2.51 0.97 25.71
C PRO A 385 -3.55 -0.15 25.90
N ARG A 386 -3.09 -1.40 25.91
CA ARG A 386 -3.93 -2.59 26.13
C ARG A 386 -3.23 -3.58 27.05
N LYS A 387 -4.00 -4.22 27.94
CA LYS A 387 -3.49 -5.34 28.75
C LYS A 387 -3.27 -6.56 27.86
N SER A 388 -2.07 -7.11 27.90
CA SER A 388 -1.71 -8.35 27.21
C SER A 388 -1.94 -9.57 28.10
N SER A 389 -2.17 -10.75 27.52
CA SER A 389 -2.23 -12.00 28.29
C SER A 389 -0.86 -12.35 28.89
N ILE A 390 -0.86 -13.11 29.98
CA ILE A 390 0.37 -13.63 30.60
C ILE A 390 1.12 -14.54 29.62
N SER A 391 0.40 -15.36 28.85
CA SER A 391 0.96 -16.20 27.79
C SER A 391 1.78 -15.38 26.77
N ALA A 392 1.21 -14.30 26.25
CA ALA A 392 1.91 -13.45 25.28
C ALA A 392 3.15 -12.75 25.87
N GLN A 393 3.09 -12.37 27.16
CA GLN A 393 4.26 -11.83 27.87
C GLN A 393 5.37 -12.87 28.03
N ASN A 394 5.01 -14.12 28.36
CA ASN A 394 5.95 -15.22 28.48
C ASN A 394 6.60 -15.55 27.15
N ILE A 395 5.84 -15.59 26.05
CA ILE A 395 6.38 -15.77 24.69
C ILE A 395 7.43 -14.70 24.40
N ARG A 396 7.12 -13.42 24.67
CA ARG A 396 8.08 -12.32 24.45
C ARG A 396 9.34 -12.47 25.31
N ALA A 397 9.19 -12.86 26.57
CA ALA A 397 10.32 -13.10 27.47
C ALA A 397 11.24 -14.21 26.93
N GLU A 398 10.68 -15.30 26.40
CA GLU A 398 11.47 -16.40 25.82
C GLU A 398 12.28 -15.98 24.59
N PHE A 399 11.69 -15.18 23.70
CA PHE A 399 12.43 -14.56 22.58
C PHE A 399 13.52 -13.62 23.07
N THR A 400 13.23 -12.83 24.12
CA THR A 400 14.19 -11.90 24.73
C THR A 400 15.39 -12.66 25.29
N ASP A 401 15.17 -13.72 26.05
CA ASP A 401 16.23 -14.57 26.59
C ASP A 401 17.00 -15.31 25.49
N TYR A 402 16.32 -15.73 24.41
CA TYR A 402 16.98 -16.29 23.24
C TYR A 402 17.96 -15.30 22.61
N PHE A 403 17.54 -14.06 22.34
CA PHE A 403 18.43 -13.03 21.76
C PHE A 403 19.59 -12.64 22.68
N CYS A 404 19.43 -12.79 24.00
CA CYS A 404 20.51 -12.55 24.96
C CYS A 404 21.46 -13.75 25.14
N SER A 405 21.11 -14.93 24.62
CA SER A 405 21.87 -16.18 24.78
C SER A 405 22.25 -16.78 23.41
N HIS A 406 21.56 -17.84 22.99
CA HIS A 406 21.86 -18.64 21.80
C HIS A 406 21.70 -17.86 20.50
N GLY A 407 20.80 -16.86 20.48
CA GLY A 407 20.56 -15.97 19.34
C GLY A 407 21.38 -14.68 19.37
N SER A 408 22.34 -14.56 20.28
CA SER A 408 23.19 -13.38 20.43
C SER A 408 24.06 -13.16 19.19
N VAL A 409 24.16 -11.91 18.75
CA VAL A 409 25.05 -11.52 17.64
C VAL A 409 26.11 -10.52 18.13
N PRO A 410 27.32 -10.51 17.54
CA PRO A 410 28.44 -9.73 18.08
C PRO A 410 28.19 -8.23 18.22
N TRP A 411 27.40 -7.65 17.31
CA TRP A 411 27.16 -6.21 17.22
C TRP A 411 25.93 -5.72 18.00
N GLN A 412 25.12 -6.60 18.62
CA GLN A 412 23.85 -6.14 19.19
C GLN A 412 24.02 -5.21 20.40
N ASN A 413 25.08 -5.39 21.19
CA ASN A 413 25.33 -4.62 22.41
C ASN A 413 25.83 -3.20 22.13
N ASP A 414 26.36 -2.93 20.94
CA ASP A 414 26.85 -1.60 20.55
C ASP A 414 25.70 -0.60 20.33
N TYR A 415 24.51 -1.11 20.00
CA TYR A 415 23.33 -0.31 19.60
C TYR A 415 22.16 -0.45 20.57
N ALA A 416 22.06 -1.61 21.23
CA ALA A 416 21.07 -1.91 22.25
C ALA A 416 21.34 -1.20 23.59
#